data_AF-A0A949MD09-F1
#
_entry.id   AF-A0A949MD09-F1
#
_cell.length_a   1.000
_cell.length_b   1.000
_cell.length_c   1.000
_cell.angle_alpha   90.00
_cell.angle_beta   90.00
_cell.angle_gamma   90.00
#
_symmetry.space_group_name_H-M   'P 1'
#
loop_
_entity.id
_entity.type
_entity.pdbx_description
1 polymer ?
#
loop_
_entity_poly.entity_id
_entity_poly.type
_entity_poly.pdbx_seq_one_letter_code
_entity_poly.pdbx_strand_id
1 'polypeptide(L)'
;ELTFDNLINNTRGINGLVFDVAGLAATSLTASDIAFRMSPLGSFNEAANPPSSWAAAPAPSDIVVTAGTSSTPARVRIEWPDGAIVNRWLQIKLLDNANTGLRSPQVYYLGHLRGETTGTLSSGSYIVQVADVLKIRPEVGSTANVSSILDINKNGLIQVSDILAFRTDVGLLSLRNITIPAAGSGSEGEGYGRFSMVAPGPTQSGPKDTFGSSLLIAPRWTGRIYNEPAIAWLPAEQTAAPLMIPAPMNDIEKKDEEENDPNLGAIDRAFSELNESLSPVWKA
;
A
#
# COMPACT_ATOMS: atom_id res chain seq x y z
N GLU A 1 14.53 -5.55 -7.73
CA GLU A 1 13.97 -5.88 -6.41
C GLU A 1 12.62 -5.21 -6.25
N LEU A 2 11.77 -5.75 -5.38
CA LEU A 2 10.58 -5.04 -4.93
C LEU A 2 10.96 -3.87 -4.04
N THR A 3 10.10 -2.85 -4.04
CA THR A 3 10.27 -1.63 -3.24
C THR A 3 9.31 -1.64 -2.06
N PHE A 4 9.48 -0.67 -1.17
CA PHE A 4 8.58 -0.48 -0.03
C PHE A 4 7.12 -0.23 -0.45
N ASP A 5 6.87 0.28 -1.65
CA ASP A 5 5.51 0.44 -2.19
C ASP A 5 4.75 -0.89 -2.28
N ASN A 6 5.48 -2.02 -2.34
CA ASN A 6 4.90 -3.36 -2.38
C ASN A 6 4.70 -3.98 -0.99
N LEU A 7 4.91 -3.23 0.09
CA LEU A 7 4.85 -3.74 1.47
C LEU A 7 3.74 -3.03 2.26
N ILE A 8 2.83 -3.80 2.84
CA ILE A 8 1.81 -3.31 3.79
C ILE A 8 2.12 -3.78 5.22
N ASN A 9 1.53 -3.12 6.23
CA ASN A 9 1.99 -3.29 7.62
C ASN A 9 0.88 -3.39 8.68
N ASN A 10 -0.37 -3.64 8.27
CA ASN A 10 -1.52 -3.58 9.15
C ASN A 10 -1.60 -4.74 10.17
N THR A 11 -2.49 -4.66 11.15
CA THR A 11 -2.63 -5.73 12.18
C THR A 11 -3.22 -7.04 11.65
N ARG A 12 -4.01 -6.99 10.58
CA ARG A 12 -4.81 -8.09 10.03
C ARG A 12 -4.10 -8.94 8.98
N GLY A 13 -2.91 -8.55 8.52
CA GLY A 13 -2.21 -9.27 7.46
C GLY A 13 -2.66 -8.87 6.06
N ILE A 14 -2.38 -9.74 5.09
CA ILE A 14 -3.01 -9.71 3.77
C ILE A 14 -4.32 -10.48 3.89
N ASN A 15 -5.41 -9.76 4.16
CA ASN A 15 -6.75 -10.33 4.32
C ASN A 15 -7.67 -10.00 3.13
N GLY A 16 -7.22 -9.18 2.19
CA GLY A 16 -8.01 -8.80 1.03
C GLY A 16 -7.17 -8.29 -0.13
N LEU A 17 -7.62 -8.60 -1.34
CA LEU A 17 -7.09 -8.06 -2.59
C LEU A 17 -8.24 -7.58 -3.47
N VAL A 18 -8.05 -6.45 -4.13
CA VAL A 18 -8.97 -5.96 -5.15
C VAL A 18 -8.18 -5.57 -6.37
N PHE A 19 -8.54 -6.13 -7.51
CA PHE A 19 -7.96 -5.76 -8.80
C PHE A 19 -9.01 -5.76 -9.90
N ASP A 20 -8.76 -4.91 -10.88
CA ASP A 20 -9.61 -4.73 -12.05
C ASP A 20 -9.01 -5.49 -13.25
N VAL A 21 -9.84 -6.27 -13.97
CA VAL A 21 -9.47 -7.04 -15.16
C VAL A 21 -10.28 -6.53 -16.36
N ALA A 22 -9.58 -5.92 -17.31
CA ALA A 22 -10.19 -5.49 -18.57
C ALA A 22 -10.51 -6.70 -19.45
N GLY A 23 -11.73 -6.78 -19.96
CA GLY A 23 -12.13 -7.86 -20.86
C GLY A 23 -12.21 -9.24 -20.20
N LEU A 24 -12.48 -9.31 -18.90
CA LEU A 24 -12.66 -10.59 -18.19
C LEU A 24 -13.74 -11.42 -18.90
N ALA A 25 -13.38 -12.63 -19.32
CA ALA A 25 -14.23 -13.48 -20.15
C ALA A 25 -15.35 -14.16 -19.36
N ALA A 26 -15.08 -14.54 -18.11
CA ALA A 26 -16.07 -15.15 -17.22
C ALA A 26 -16.75 -14.12 -16.29
N THR A 27 -17.95 -14.45 -15.84
CA THR A 27 -18.71 -13.67 -14.84
C THR A 27 -18.38 -14.06 -13.40
N SER A 28 -17.64 -15.15 -13.19
CA SER A 28 -17.09 -15.58 -11.92
C SER A 28 -15.70 -16.16 -12.11
N LEU A 29 -14.89 -16.09 -11.06
CA LEU A 29 -13.57 -16.72 -10.99
C LEU A 29 -13.53 -17.65 -9.78
N THR A 30 -12.69 -18.68 -9.87
CA THR A 30 -12.46 -19.62 -8.79
C THR A 30 -10.98 -19.75 -8.48
N ALA A 31 -10.65 -20.57 -7.47
CA ALA A 31 -9.27 -20.90 -7.15
C ALA A 31 -8.50 -21.59 -8.29
N SER A 32 -9.18 -22.07 -9.35
CA SER A 32 -8.50 -22.60 -10.55
C SER A 32 -8.01 -21.52 -11.52
N ASP A 33 -8.42 -20.27 -11.34
CA ASP A 33 -8.07 -19.15 -12.24
C ASP A 33 -6.94 -18.28 -11.68
N ILE A 34 -6.69 -18.39 -10.37
CA ILE A 34 -5.73 -17.58 -9.64
C ILE A 34 -4.94 -18.48 -8.70
N ALA A 35 -3.63 -18.54 -8.93
CA ALA A 35 -2.71 -19.24 -8.05
C ALA A 35 -2.09 -18.27 -7.04
N PHE A 36 -2.13 -18.65 -5.76
CA PHE A 36 -1.50 -17.91 -4.67
C PHE A 36 -0.39 -18.74 -4.05
N ARG A 37 0.79 -18.14 -3.92
CA ARG A 37 1.93 -18.72 -3.19
C ARG A 37 2.45 -17.73 -2.18
N MET A 38 3.00 -18.21 -1.08
CA MET A 38 3.56 -17.34 -0.04
C MET A 38 4.98 -17.74 0.31
N SER A 39 5.82 -16.73 0.54
CA SER A 39 7.20 -16.94 0.94
C SER A 39 7.28 -17.59 2.33
N PRO A 40 8.45 -18.17 2.67
CA PRO A 40 8.78 -18.38 4.08
C PRO A 40 8.67 -17.08 4.88
N LEU A 41 8.51 -17.22 6.19
CA LEU A 41 8.51 -16.11 7.13
C LEU A 41 9.91 -15.51 7.28
N GLY A 42 9.97 -14.21 7.62
CA GLY A 42 11.18 -13.62 8.15
C GLY A 42 12.24 -13.25 7.10
N SER A 43 13.48 -13.10 7.58
CA SER A 43 14.68 -12.97 6.75
C SER A 43 15.12 -14.34 6.22
N PHE A 44 14.34 -14.91 5.30
CA PHE A 44 14.66 -16.21 4.67
C PHE A 44 15.80 -16.11 3.64
N ASN A 45 16.41 -17.24 3.30
CA ASN A 45 17.38 -17.32 2.21
C ASN A 45 16.64 -17.38 0.86
N GLU A 46 16.66 -16.27 0.13
CA GLU A 46 16.00 -16.11 -1.16
C GLU A 46 16.52 -17.08 -2.23
N ALA A 47 17.83 -17.31 -2.31
CA ALA A 47 18.41 -18.19 -3.32
C ALA A 47 17.95 -19.65 -3.16
N ALA A 48 17.70 -20.08 -1.92
CA ALA A 48 17.13 -21.39 -1.61
C ALA A 48 15.59 -21.44 -1.70
N ASN A 49 14.93 -20.28 -1.71
CA ASN A 49 13.48 -20.15 -1.72
C ASN A 49 13.03 -19.11 -2.76
N PRO A 50 13.36 -19.28 -4.05
CA PRO A 50 12.92 -18.35 -5.08
C PRO A 50 11.39 -18.30 -5.16
N PRO A 51 10.79 -17.21 -5.66
CA PRO A 51 9.33 -17.08 -5.77
C PRO A 51 8.61 -18.28 -6.38
N SER A 52 9.20 -18.91 -7.40
CA SER A 52 8.63 -20.11 -8.05
C SER A 52 8.58 -21.36 -7.17
N SER A 53 9.34 -21.41 -6.07
CA SER A 53 9.39 -22.56 -5.15
C SER A 53 8.53 -22.36 -3.89
N TRP A 54 7.83 -21.23 -3.78
CA TRP A 54 7.02 -20.93 -2.62
C TRP A 54 5.83 -21.90 -2.48
N ALA A 55 5.48 -22.20 -1.23
CA ALA A 55 4.34 -23.04 -0.92
C ALA A 55 3.03 -22.33 -1.30
N ALA A 56 1.98 -23.10 -1.56
CA ALA A 56 0.65 -22.55 -1.77
C ALA A 56 0.21 -21.72 -0.54
N ALA A 57 -0.38 -20.56 -0.79
CA ALA A 57 -1.02 -19.78 0.27
C ALA A 57 -2.33 -20.46 0.72
N PRO A 58 -2.86 -20.13 1.91
CA PRO A 58 -4.20 -20.56 2.31
C PRO A 58 -5.25 -20.23 1.24
N ALA A 59 -6.24 -21.10 1.08
CA ALA A 59 -7.33 -20.83 0.15
C ALA A 59 -8.11 -19.57 0.58
N PRO A 60 -8.50 -18.69 -0.36
CA PRO A 60 -9.39 -17.57 -0.07
C PRO A 60 -10.70 -18.04 0.55
N SER A 61 -11.27 -17.24 1.46
CA SER A 61 -12.62 -17.45 1.98
C SER A 61 -13.70 -16.97 1.01
N ASP A 62 -13.38 -15.99 0.16
CA ASP A 62 -14.31 -15.45 -0.83
C ASP A 62 -13.58 -14.96 -2.09
N ILE A 63 -14.21 -15.13 -3.25
CA ILE A 63 -13.80 -14.56 -4.54
C ILE A 63 -15.06 -14.02 -5.21
N VAL A 64 -15.14 -12.70 -5.32
CA VAL A 64 -16.31 -12.01 -5.90
C VAL A 64 -15.90 -11.21 -7.11
N VAL A 65 -16.59 -11.47 -8.21
CA VAL A 65 -16.45 -10.72 -9.46
C VAL A 65 -17.64 -9.79 -9.61
N THR A 66 -17.37 -8.50 -9.63
CA THR A 66 -18.31 -7.49 -10.12
C THR A 66 -18.06 -7.30 -11.60
N ALA A 67 -19.05 -7.68 -12.41
CA ALA A 67 -18.92 -7.65 -13.86
C ALA A 67 -18.57 -6.23 -14.37
N GLY A 68 -17.65 -6.19 -15.33
CA GLY A 68 -17.34 -5.01 -16.11
C GLY A 68 -18.26 -4.85 -17.31
N THR A 69 -17.91 -3.94 -18.19
CA THR A 69 -18.52 -3.76 -19.52
C THR A 69 -17.43 -3.79 -20.59
N SER A 70 -17.78 -3.54 -21.85
CA SER A 70 -16.78 -3.38 -22.91
C SER A 70 -15.86 -2.18 -22.71
N SER A 71 -16.27 -1.18 -21.91
CA SER A 71 -15.50 0.04 -21.64
C SER A 71 -15.02 0.16 -20.19
N THR A 72 -15.47 -0.73 -19.29
CA THR A 72 -15.09 -0.75 -17.88
C THR A 72 -14.57 -2.12 -17.46
N PRO A 73 -13.42 -2.21 -16.77
CA PRO A 73 -12.91 -3.50 -16.33
C PRO A 73 -13.83 -4.14 -15.29
N ALA A 74 -13.82 -5.47 -15.23
CA ALA A 74 -14.46 -6.22 -14.15
C ALA A 74 -13.64 -6.09 -12.88
N ARG A 75 -14.29 -5.97 -11.72
CA ARG A 75 -13.60 -5.88 -10.42
C ARG A 75 -13.64 -7.23 -9.71
N VAL A 76 -12.47 -7.74 -9.38
CA VAL A 76 -12.29 -8.98 -8.62
C VAL A 76 -11.89 -8.60 -7.19
N ARG A 77 -12.67 -9.06 -6.20
CA ARG A 77 -12.38 -8.96 -4.77
C ARG A 77 -12.09 -10.36 -4.25
N ILE A 78 -11.02 -10.49 -3.48
CA ILE A 78 -10.57 -11.76 -2.88
C ILE A 78 -10.33 -11.52 -1.41
N GLU A 79 -10.78 -12.42 -0.57
CA GLU A 79 -10.67 -12.29 0.88
C GLU A 79 -10.09 -13.54 1.54
N TRP A 80 -9.40 -13.31 2.66
CA TRP A 80 -8.97 -14.32 3.60
C TRP A 80 -9.37 -13.91 5.02
N PRO A 81 -9.47 -14.88 5.95
CA PRO A 81 -9.54 -14.56 7.36
C PRO A 81 -8.33 -13.71 7.79
N ASP A 82 -8.56 -12.80 8.74
CA ASP A 82 -7.49 -12.02 9.35
C ASP A 82 -6.39 -12.93 9.91
N GLY A 83 -5.14 -12.53 9.69
CA GLY A 83 -3.96 -13.28 10.15
C GLY A 83 -3.57 -14.46 9.27
N ALA A 84 -4.34 -14.80 8.22
CA ALA A 84 -4.03 -15.94 7.35
C ALA A 84 -2.66 -15.80 6.64
N ILE A 85 -2.31 -14.58 6.23
CA ILE A 85 -1.07 -14.28 5.53
C ILE A 85 -0.40 -13.08 6.22
N VAL A 86 0.57 -13.36 7.08
CA VAL A 86 1.30 -12.33 7.85
C VAL A 86 2.80 -12.49 7.71
N ASN A 87 3.51 -11.35 7.76
CA ASN A 87 4.97 -11.25 7.89
C ASN A 87 5.74 -12.01 6.80
N ARG A 88 5.23 -11.95 5.56
CA ARG A 88 5.72 -12.68 4.39
C ARG A 88 5.26 -12.01 3.08
N TRP A 89 5.83 -12.46 1.97
CA TRP A 89 5.37 -12.10 0.63
C TRP A 89 4.28 -13.05 0.14
N LEU A 90 3.33 -12.51 -0.61
CA LEU A 90 2.31 -13.21 -1.38
C LEU A 90 2.60 -12.98 -2.86
N GLN A 91 2.77 -14.07 -3.60
CA GLN A 91 2.71 -14.08 -5.06
C GLN A 91 1.26 -14.31 -5.48
N ILE A 92 0.79 -13.46 -6.39
CA ILE A 92 -0.52 -13.53 -7.01
C ILE A 92 -0.31 -13.81 -8.49
N LYS A 93 -0.77 -14.96 -8.97
CA LYS A 93 -0.65 -15.35 -10.38
C LYS A 93 -2.03 -15.55 -10.98
N LEU A 94 -2.43 -14.62 -11.83
CA LEU A 94 -3.64 -14.74 -12.65
C LEU A 94 -3.28 -15.58 -13.89
N LEU A 95 -3.98 -16.70 -14.08
CA LEU A 95 -3.65 -17.68 -15.12
C LEU A 95 -4.18 -17.27 -16.49
N ASP A 96 -3.53 -17.73 -17.56
CA ASP A 96 -3.98 -17.62 -18.94
C ASP A 96 -4.94 -18.74 -19.29
N ASN A 97 -6.23 -18.49 -19.08
CA ASN A 97 -7.26 -19.49 -19.38
C ASN A 97 -8.51 -18.84 -19.98
N ALA A 98 -9.48 -19.67 -20.34
CA ALA A 98 -10.72 -19.22 -20.95
C ALA A 98 -11.57 -18.32 -20.04
N ASN A 99 -11.41 -18.40 -18.71
CA ASN A 99 -12.17 -17.59 -17.76
C ASN A 99 -11.55 -16.20 -17.59
N THR A 100 -10.23 -16.11 -17.54
CA THR A 100 -9.52 -14.82 -17.40
C THR A 100 -9.41 -14.07 -18.72
N GLY A 101 -9.37 -14.79 -19.85
CA GLY A 101 -9.19 -14.20 -21.18
C GLY A 101 -7.76 -13.69 -21.44
N LEU A 102 -6.81 -14.01 -20.56
CA LEU A 102 -5.42 -13.59 -20.70
C LEU A 102 -4.67 -14.43 -21.75
N ARG A 103 -3.77 -13.79 -22.49
CA ARG A 103 -2.87 -14.45 -23.46
C ARG A 103 -1.60 -15.03 -22.81
N SER A 104 -1.28 -14.57 -21.62
CA SER A 104 -0.15 -15.03 -20.81
C SER A 104 -0.47 -14.81 -19.33
N PRO A 105 0.02 -15.66 -18.41
CA PRO A 105 -0.24 -15.49 -17.00
C PRO A 105 0.40 -14.19 -16.51
N GLN A 106 -0.27 -13.52 -15.58
CA GLN A 106 0.19 -12.26 -14.99
C GLN A 106 0.57 -12.50 -13.52
N VAL A 107 1.78 -12.11 -13.12
CA VAL A 107 2.31 -12.34 -11.77
C VAL A 107 2.50 -11.01 -11.05
N TYR A 108 2.08 -10.96 -9.79
CA TYR A 108 2.21 -9.80 -8.91
C TYR A 108 2.69 -10.24 -7.53
N TYR A 109 3.23 -9.28 -6.77
CA TYR A 109 3.76 -9.53 -5.45
C TYR A 109 3.31 -8.45 -4.47
N LEU A 110 2.82 -8.89 -3.31
CA LEU A 110 2.46 -8.04 -2.18
C LEU A 110 3.10 -8.60 -0.90
N GLY A 111 3.83 -7.76 -0.19
CA GLY A 111 4.44 -8.08 1.08
C GLY A 111 3.58 -7.62 2.24
N HIS A 112 3.69 -8.32 3.35
CA HIS A 112 3.21 -7.82 4.63
C HIS A 112 4.31 -7.90 5.68
N LEU A 113 4.61 -6.80 6.38
CA LEU A 113 5.46 -6.78 7.57
C LEU A 113 4.85 -5.82 8.60
N ARG A 114 4.29 -6.37 9.68
CA ARG A 114 3.58 -5.57 10.69
C ARG A 114 4.52 -4.53 11.30
N GLY A 115 4.08 -3.27 11.33
CA GLY A 115 4.82 -2.20 11.99
C GLY A 115 5.99 -1.60 11.19
N GLU A 116 6.33 -2.13 10.01
CA GLU A 116 7.31 -1.47 9.13
C GLU A 116 6.66 -0.25 8.46
N THR A 117 7.25 0.92 8.66
CA THR A 117 6.74 2.22 8.20
C THR A 117 7.80 3.05 7.49
N THR A 118 9.08 2.69 7.63
CA THR A 118 10.20 3.48 7.09
C THR A 118 10.61 3.01 5.70
N GLY A 119 10.44 1.73 5.39
CA GLY A 119 10.95 1.11 4.18
C GLY A 119 12.47 0.95 4.17
N THR A 120 13.10 1.01 5.35
CA THR A 120 14.55 0.93 5.47
C THR A 120 15.02 -0.50 5.26
N LEU A 121 15.83 -0.72 4.23
CA LEU A 121 16.49 -1.99 3.99
C LEU A 121 17.83 -2.05 4.72
N SER A 122 18.01 -3.11 5.52
CA SER A 122 19.29 -3.46 6.13
C SER A 122 19.69 -4.86 5.67
N SER A 123 20.85 -4.96 4.99
CA SER A 123 21.37 -6.22 4.45
C SER A 123 20.36 -7.00 3.57
N GLY A 124 19.50 -6.28 2.86
CA GLY A 124 18.48 -6.85 1.97
C GLY A 124 17.22 -7.36 2.68
N SER A 125 17.00 -6.98 3.94
CA SER A 125 15.74 -7.22 4.66
C SER A 125 15.16 -5.92 5.20
N TYR A 126 13.83 -5.84 5.22
CA TYR A 126 13.12 -4.88 6.06
C TYR A 126 13.17 -5.38 7.50
N ILE A 127 13.36 -4.49 8.47
CA ILE A 127 13.45 -4.84 9.88
C ILE A 127 12.67 -3.79 10.64
N VAL A 128 11.69 -4.25 11.42
CA VAL A 128 10.90 -3.37 12.28
C VAL A 128 11.81 -2.81 13.37
N GLN A 129 11.97 -1.50 13.41
CA GLN A 129 12.92 -0.79 14.25
C GLN A 129 12.23 0.26 15.11
N VAL A 130 13.00 0.82 16.05
CA VAL A 130 12.54 1.97 16.86
C VAL A 130 12.19 3.16 15.96
N ALA A 131 12.86 3.31 14.81
CA ALA A 131 12.56 4.34 13.83
C ALA A 131 11.11 4.28 13.33
N ASP A 132 10.50 3.09 13.24
CA ASP A 132 9.10 2.95 12.84
C ASP A 132 8.15 3.51 13.88
N VAL A 133 8.42 3.24 15.15
CA VAL A 133 7.66 3.82 16.27
C VAL A 133 7.79 5.35 16.27
N LEU A 134 9.00 5.86 16.02
CA LEU A 134 9.26 7.29 15.98
C LEU A 134 8.58 7.98 14.78
N LYS A 135 8.30 7.25 13.69
CA LYS A 135 7.56 7.77 12.54
C LYS A 135 6.07 7.98 12.83
N ILE A 136 5.47 7.14 13.68
CA ILE A 136 4.06 7.23 14.06
C ILE A 136 3.84 8.29 15.16
N ARG A 137 4.77 8.39 16.11
CA ARG A 137 4.63 9.25 17.30
C ARG A 137 4.19 10.69 17.03
N PRO A 138 4.77 11.45 16.08
CA PRO A 138 4.37 12.84 15.85
C PRO A 138 2.97 12.98 15.23
N GLU A 139 2.42 11.90 14.67
CA GLU A 139 1.12 11.89 13.98
C GLU A 139 -0.03 11.40 14.87
N VAL A 140 0.24 11.04 16.13
CA VAL A 140 -0.79 10.58 17.06
C VAL A 140 -1.83 11.69 17.30
N GLY A 141 -3.11 11.35 17.15
CA GLY A 141 -4.23 12.27 17.21
C GLY A 141 -4.75 12.72 15.84
N SER A 142 -3.99 12.49 14.78
CA SER A 142 -4.39 12.80 13.40
C SER A 142 -5.38 11.79 12.84
N THR A 143 -6.21 12.23 11.89
CA THR A 143 -7.02 11.32 11.08
C THR A 143 -6.17 10.61 10.05
N ALA A 144 -6.54 9.37 9.75
CA ALA A 144 -5.88 8.53 8.76
C ALA A 144 -6.83 8.17 7.63
N ASN A 145 -6.34 8.26 6.40
CA ASN A 145 -6.99 7.58 5.28
C ASN A 145 -6.63 6.08 5.31
N VAL A 146 -7.41 5.25 4.61
CA VAL A 146 -7.20 3.80 4.62
C VAL A 146 -5.86 3.35 3.99
N SER A 147 -5.19 4.19 3.19
CA SER A 147 -3.82 3.95 2.71
C SER A 147 -2.73 4.31 3.72
N SER A 148 -3.06 4.99 4.82
CA SER A 148 -2.07 5.45 5.79
C SER A 148 -1.22 4.28 6.28
N ILE A 149 0.09 4.37 6.11
CA ILE A 149 1.04 3.40 6.66
C ILE A 149 1.23 3.56 8.17
N LEU A 150 0.68 4.63 8.77
CA LEU A 150 0.85 4.97 10.18
C LEU A 150 -0.36 4.56 11.04
N ASP A 151 -1.52 4.37 10.40
CA ASP A 151 -2.69 3.73 11.01
C ASP A 151 -2.59 2.22 10.77
N ILE A 152 -2.01 1.54 11.76
CA ILE A 152 -1.65 0.11 11.70
C ILE A 152 -2.90 -0.75 11.88
N ASN A 153 -3.82 -0.34 12.74
CA ASN A 153 -5.07 -1.07 12.99
C ASN A 153 -6.18 -0.74 11.97
N LYS A 154 -5.98 0.29 11.14
CA LYS A 154 -6.84 0.73 10.03
C LYS A 154 -8.22 1.15 10.52
N ASN A 155 -8.30 1.93 11.60
CA ASN A 155 -9.55 2.46 12.16
C ASN A 155 -9.85 3.92 11.74
N GLY A 156 -8.97 4.54 10.95
CA GLY A 156 -9.13 5.91 10.47
C GLY A 156 -8.56 6.99 11.39
N LEU A 157 -7.85 6.60 12.46
CA LEU A 157 -7.16 7.50 13.39
C LEU A 157 -5.77 6.96 13.69
N ILE A 158 -4.77 7.83 13.76
CA ILE A 158 -3.44 7.47 14.23
C ILE A 158 -3.43 7.62 15.75
N GLN A 159 -3.22 6.52 16.47
CA GLN A 159 -3.32 6.47 17.93
C GLN A 159 -2.14 5.74 18.55
N VAL A 160 -2.01 5.85 19.88
CA VAL A 160 -1.02 5.08 20.65
C VAL A 160 -1.25 3.57 20.48
N SER A 161 -2.50 3.13 20.25
CA SER A 161 -2.82 1.73 19.96
C SER A 161 -2.12 1.20 18.69
N ASP A 162 -1.85 2.04 17.70
CA ASP A 162 -1.08 1.65 16.50
C ASP A 162 0.36 1.32 16.83
N ILE A 163 0.98 2.11 17.72
CA ILE A 163 2.33 1.82 18.24
C ILE A 163 2.29 0.54 19.07
N LEU A 164 1.31 0.39 19.97
CA LEU A 164 1.20 -0.78 20.83
C LEU A 164 0.94 -2.07 20.04
N ALA A 165 0.35 -1.99 18.84
CA ALA A 165 0.03 -3.14 18.01
C ALA A 165 1.26 -3.90 17.48
N PHE A 166 2.44 -3.27 17.44
CA PHE A 166 3.68 -3.91 16.98
C PHE A 166 4.89 -3.60 17.86
N ARG A 167 4.71 -2.92 18.99
CA ARG A 167 5.83 -2.54 19.88
C ARG A 167 6.67 -3.75 20.32
N THR A 168 6.04 -4.90 20.58
CA THR A 168 6.73 -6.14 20.97
C THR A 168 7.53 -6.76 19.84
N ASP A 169 7.30 -6.33 18.59
CA ASP A 169 7.89 -6.88 17.38
C ASP A 169 9.16 -6.12 16.94
N VAL A 170 9.43 -4.96 17.55
CA VAL A 170 10.60 -4.12 17.27
C VAL A 170 11.90 -4.89 17.53
N GLY A 171 12.76 -4.99 16.52
CA GLY A 171 14.00 -5.73 16.53
C GLY A 171 13.85 -7.25 16.37
N LEU A 172 12.61 -7.76 16.34
CA LEU A 172 12.32 -9.20 16.22
C LEU A 172 11.76 -9.55 14.83
N LEU A 173 10.85 -8.74 14.29
CA LEU A 173 10.29 -8.98 12.98
C LEU A 173 11.18 -8.40 11.87
N SER A 174 11.38 -9.22 10.84
CA SER A 174 12.04 -8.83 9.61
C SER A 174 11.39 -9.52 8.42
N LEU A 175 11.62 -9.00 7.22
CA LEU A 175 11.19 -9.62 5.98
C LEU A 175 12.29 -9.49 4.94
N ARG A 176 12.77 -10.61 4.41
CA ARG A 176 13.73 -10.61 3.30
C ARG A 176 13.12 -9.91 2.08
N ASN A 177 13.79 -8.89 1.53
CA ASN A 177 13.38 -8.32 0.26
C ASN A 177 13.63 -9.32 -0.87
N ILE A 178 12.78 -9.28 -1.89
CA ILE A 178 12.86 -10.22 -3.00
C ILE A 178 13.21 -9.51 -4.31
N THR A 179 13.96 -10.23 -5.12
CA THR A 179 14.25 -9.90 -6.51
C THR A 179 13.22 -10.60 -7.37
N ILE A 180 12.41 -9.83 -8.10
CA ILE A 180 11.55 -10.42 -9.13
C ILE A 180 12.47 -10.88 -10.28
N PRO A 181 12.41 -12.16 -10.68
CA PRO A 181 13.14 -12.64 -11.85
C PRO A 181 12.74 -11.86 -13.11
N ALA A 182 13.56 -11.89 -14.16
CA ALA A 182 13.18 -11.25 -15.42
C ALA A 182 11.91 -11.89 -16.01
N ALA A 183 11.07 -11.06 -16.63
CA ALA A 183 9.88 -11.46 -17.38
C ALA A 183 10.17 -12.65 -18.31
N GLY A 184 9.35 -13.70 -18.25
CA GLY A 184 9.48 -14.86 -19.17
C GLY A 184 10.60 -15.86 -18.84
N SER A 185 11.32 -15.70 -17.72
CA SER A 185 12.41 -16.61 -17.30
C SER A 185 11.94 -18.00 -16.84
N GLY A 186 10.64 -18.28 -16.77
CA GLY A 186 10.12 -19.55 -16.21
C GLY A 186 10.31 -19.70 -14.70
N SER A 187 11.09 -18.83 -14.05
CA SER A 187 11.28 -18.73 -12.59
C SER A 187 10.28 -17.78 -11.90
N GLU A 188 9.22 -17.39 -12.62
CA GLU A 188 8.07 -16.54 -12.24
C GLU A 188 8.35 -15.05 -11.96
N GLY A 189 9.13 -14.44 -12.85
CA GLY A 189 9.12 -13.00 -13.03
C GLY A 189 8.00 -12.48 -13.94
N GLU A 190 7.17 -11.56 -13.46
CA GLU A 190 6.89 -10.22 -14.01
C GLU A 190 6.45 -9.30 -12.84
N GLY A 191 6.76 -8.01 -12.91
CA GLY A 191 6.36 -7.03 -11.90
C GLY A 191 6.62 -5.61 -12.39
N TYR A 192 5.57 -4.98 -12.90
CA TYR A 192 5.50 -3.52 -13.05
C TYR A 192 4.07 -3.06 -12.77
N GLY A 193 3.60 -3.28 -11.54
CA GLY A 193 2.56 -2.46 -10.95
C GLY A 193 3.22 -1.49 -9.99
N ARG A 194 3.38 -0.21 -10.36
CA ARG A 194 3.49 0.82 -9.33
C ARG A 194 2.19 0.78 -8.54
N PHE A 195 2.25 0.64 -7.22
CA PHE A 195 1.10 0.91 -6.37
C PHE A 195 0.84 2.42 -6.40
N SER A 196 0.09 2.88 -7.41
CA SER A 196 -0.29 4.29 -7.51
C SER A 196 -1.52 4.54 -6.65
N MET A 197 -1.35 5.24 -5.54
CA MET A 197 -2.44 5.73 -4.70
C MET A 197 -3.16 6.88 -5.43
N VAL A 198 -4.22 6.61 -6.19
CA VAL A 198 -5.01 7.67 -6.87
C VAL A 198 -6.52 7.47 -6.63
N ALA A 199 -7.13 8.35 -5.85
CA ALA A 199 -8.57 8.33 -5.56
C ALA A 199 -9.43 8.88 -6.71
N PRO A 200 -10.76 8.64 -6.69
CA PRO A 200 -11.71 9.44 -7.44
C PRO A 200 -12.04 10.68 -6.63
N GLY A 201 -12.00 11.84 -7.27
CA GLY A 201 -12.75 12.97 -6.75
C GLY A 201 -14.25 12.60 -6.69
N PRO A 202 -14.98 13.06 -5.66
CA PRO A 202 -16.41 12.89 -5.62
C PRO A 202 -17.05 13.65 -6.78
N THR A 203 -18.01 13.03 -7.47
CA THR A 203 -18.93 13.72 -8.37
C THR A 203 -19.75 14.72 -7.55
N GLN A 204 -19.36 15.99 -7.54
CA GLN A 204 -20.22 17.09 -7.12
C GLN A 204 -21.07 17.54 -8.32
N SER A 205 -22.39 17.39 -8.19
CA SER A 205 -23.37 18.11 -9.00
C SER A 205 -23.64 19.47 -8.35
N GLY A 206 -23.33 20.59 -9.03
CA GLY A 206 -23.75 21.94 -8.60
C GLY A 206 -22.64 22.99 -8.64
N PRO A 207 -22.98 24.29 -8.80
CA PRO A 207 -22.20 25.22 -9.62
C PRO A 207 -20.95 25.80 -8.93
N LYS A 208 -19.99 26.15 -9.79
CA LYS A 208 -18.65 26.65 -9.47
C LYS A 208 -18.70 28.05 -8.83
N ASP A 209 -18.08 28.21 -7.66
CA ASP A 209 -16.97 29.17 -7.44
C ASP A 209 -16.31 29.05 -6.04
N THR A 210 -15.01 28.73 -6.10
CA THR A 210 -13.82 29.02 -5.26
C THR A 210 -13.91 29.23 -3.74
N PHE A 211 -13.43 28.24 -2.96
CA PHE A 211 -12.58 28.44 -1.76
C PHE A 211 -11.63 27.23 -1.60
N GLY A 212 -10.35 27.50 -1.32
CA GLY A 212 -9.31 26.50 -1.12
C GLY A 212 -9.73 25.44 -0.10
N SER A 213 -9.77 24.19 -0.53
CA SER A 213 -10.24 23.07 0.29
C SER A 213 -9.44 21.83 -0.05
N SER A 214 -8.73 21.36 0.97
CA SER A 214 -8.02 20.09 1.05
C SER A 214 -8.85 18.95 0.43
N LEU A 215 -8.39 18.42 -0.69
CA LEU A 215 -9.06 17.34 -1.40
C LEU A 215 -8.62 15.98 -0.86
N LEU A 216 -9.53 15.41 -0.09
CA LEU A 216 -9.55 14.05 0.46
C LEU A 216 -9.46 12.99 -0.64
N ILE A 217 -8.56 12.02 -0.48
CA ILE A 217 -8.27 10.94 -1.43
C ILE A 217 -8.20 9.61 -0.65
N ALA A 218 -9.08 8.65 -0.96
CA ALA A 218 -9.06 7.26 -0.50
C ALA A 218 -8.46 6.32 -1.57
N PRO A 219 -7.63 5.32 -1.21
CA PRO A 219 -6.95 4.46 -2.17
C PRO A 219 -7.94 3.48 -2.81
N ARG A 220 -7.99 3.55 -4.14
CA ARG A 220 -8.52 2.52 -5.02
C ARG A 220 -7.38 2.16 -5.97
N TRP A 221 -7.15 0.88 -6.20
CA TRP A 221 -6.22 0.45 -7.24
C TRP A 221 -6.91 0.62 -8.59
N THR A 222 -6.40 1.51 -9.44
CA THR A 222 -6.79 1.60 -10.87
C THR A 222 -5.61 1.15 -11.73
N GLY A 223 -5.34 -0.16 -11.78
CA GLY A 223 -4.45 -0.74 -12.78
C GLY A 223 -5.17 -0.77 -14.13
N ARG A 224 -4.82 0.14 -15.04
CA ARG A 224 -5.31 0.11 -16.42
C ARG A 224 -4.32 -0.74 -17.25
N ILE A 225 -4.76 -1.92 -17.69
CA ILE A 225 -3.98 -2.79 -18.58
C ILE A 225 -4.08 -2.21 -19.99
N TYR A 226 -3.00 -1.61 -20.51
CA TYR A 226 -2.86 -1.33 -21.93
C TYR A 226 -2.13 -2.52 -22.59
N ASN A 227 -2.85 -3.27 -23.42
CA ASN A 227 -2.26 -3.76 -24.66
C ASN A 227 -2.57 -2.70 -25.72
N GLU A 228 -1.62 -2.39 -26.60
CA GLU A 228 -1.75 -2.26 -28.06
C GLU A 228 -0.43 -1.68 -28.63
N PRO A 229 0.02 -2.12 -29.83
CA PRO A 229 1.22 -1.64 -30.50
C PRO A 229 1.00 -0.27 -31.18
N ALA A 230 2.10 0.43 -31.48
CA ALA A 230 2.10 1.79 -32.02
C ALA A 230 1.28 1.99 -33.31
N ILE A 231 0.42 3.02 -33.35
CA ILE A 231 0.04 3.75 -34.57
C ILE A 231 -0.03 5.26 -34.25
N ALA A 232 0.82 6.03 -34.93
CA ALA A 232 0.89 7.48 -34.89
C ALA A 232 -0.28 8.13 -35.63
N TRP A 233 -0.84 9.23 -35.11
CA TRP A 233 -1.28 10.41 -35.87
C TRP A 233 -1.39 11.64 -34.94
N LEU A 234 -0.63 12.68 -35.25
CA LEU A 234 -0.88 14.09 -34.90
C LEU A 234 -1.06 14.83 -36.25
N PRO A 235 -1.87 15.91 -36.35
CA PRO A 235 -1.63 17.11 -35.56
C PRO A 235 -2.86 17.79 -34.95
N ALA A 236 -2.54 18.68 -34.01
CA ALA A 236 -3.43 19.58 -33.31
C ALA A 236 -3.71 20.85 -34.13
N GLU A 237 -4.94 21.36 -34.03
CA GLU A 237 -5.23 22.78 -34.17
C GLU A 237 -5.89 23.25 -32.87
N GLN A 238 -5.19 24.12 -32.13
CA GLN A 238 -5.80 24.95 -31.11
C GLN A 238 -5.21 26.35 -31.22
N THR A 239 -6.02 27.26 -31.76
CA THR A 239 -5.76 28.70 -31.80
C THR A 239 -5.79 29.27 -30.37
N ALA A 240 -4.69 29.91 -29.98
CA ALA A 240 -4.56 30.65 -28.72
C ALA A 240 -5.09 32.09 -28.84
N ALA A 241 -5.64 32.62 -27.74
CA ALA A 241 -5.91 34.04 -27.49
C ALA A 241 -5.85 34.30 -25.96
N PRO A 242 -5.55 35.52 -25.47
CA PRO A 242 -4.38 35.77 -24.61
C PRO A 242 -4.68 36.01 -23.13
N LEU A 243 -3.62 35.89 -22.32
CA LEU A 243 -3.58 36.18 -20.87
C LEU A 243 -3.73 37.68 -20.58
N MET A 244 -4.58 38.02 -19.62
CA MET A 244 -4.66 39.36 -19.00
C MET A 244 -4.37 39.23 -17.50
N ILE A 245 -3.32 39.91 -17.04
CA ILE A 245 -2.84 39.94 -15.65
C ILE A 245 -3.56 41.06 -14.89
N PRO A 246 -3.97 40.86 -13.63
CA PRO A 246 -4.11 41.97 -12.69
C PRO A 246 -3.12 41.91 -11.52
N ALA A 247 -2.85 43.10 -10.99
CA ALA A 247 -1.76 43.53 -10.10
C ALA A 247 -1.96 43.15 -8.60
N PRO A 248 -0.96 43.38 -7.72
CA PRO A 248 -0.85 42.72 -6.41
C PRO A 248 -1.59 43.44 -5.28
N MET A 249 -1.87 42.73 -4.19
CA MET A 249 -2.49 43.29 -2.98
C MET A 249 -1.68 42.97 -1.72
N ASN A 250 -1.71 43.93 -0.79
CA ASN A 250 -0.72 44.29 0.23
C ASN A 250 -0.41 43.29 1.36
N ASP A 251 0.77 43.54 1.96
CA ASP A 251 1.33 42.98 3.19
C ASP A 251 0.40 43.06 4.40
N ILE A 252 0.37 41.98 5.20
CA ILE A 252 -0.15 41.97 6.57
C ILE A 252 0.97 41.47 7.50
N GLU A 253 1.34 42.35 8.43
CA GLU A 253 2.35 42.16 9.48
C GLU A 253 2.08 40.92 10.35
N LYS A 254 3.12 40.13 10.60
CA LYS A 254 3.11 39.04 11.58
C LYS A 254 3.36 39.61 12.99
N LYS A 255 2.46 39.28 13.92
CA LYS A 255 2.73 39.31 15.37
C LYS A 255 2.96 37.88 15.82
N ASP A 256 4.13 37.63 16.40
CA ASP A 256 4.51 36.36 17.00
C ASP A 256 3.90 36.25 18.40
N GLU A 257 3.08 35.24 18.66
CA GLU A 257 2.77 34.76 20.00
C GLU A 257 3.03 33.24 20.04
N GLU A 258 3.98 32.86 20.89
CA GLU A 258 4.44 31.50 21.16
C GLU A 258 3.43 30.84 22.12
N GLU A 259 2.54 30.00 21.59
CA GLU A 259 1.55 29.26 22.37
C GLU A 259 2.20 28.04 23.03
N ASN A 260 2.46 28.15 24.33
CA ASN A 260 2.99 27.09 25.17
C ASN A 260 1.86 26.10 25.53
N ASP A 261 1.64 25.08 24.69
CA ASP A 261 0.59 24.07 24.88
C ASP A 261 0.94 23.10 26.04
N PRO A 262 0.21 23.11 27.16
CA PRO A 262 0.47 22.27 28.32
C PRO A 262 0.26 20.76 28.07
N ASN A 263 -0.40 20.36 26.97
CA ASN A 263 -0.55 18.94 26.63
C ASN A 263 0.75 18.31 26.12
N LEU A 264 1.61 19.07 25.44
CA LEU A 264 2.90 18.55 24.93
C LEU A 264 3.84 18.20 26.09
N GLY A 265 3.87 19.02 27.15
CA GLY A 265 4.66 18.75 28.35
C GLY A 265 4.17 17.54 29.17
N ALA A 266 2.87 17.27 29.17
CA ALA A 266 2.30 16.08 29.83
C ALA A 266 2.63 14.79 29.07
N ILE A 267 2.64 14.86 27.74
CA ILE A 267 3.03 13.75 26.87
C ILE A 267 4.52 13.43 27.06
N ASP A 268 5.40 14.43 27.03
CA ASP A 268 6.84 14.23 27.26
C ASP A 268 7.18 13.66 28.65
N ARG A 269 6.44 14.09 29.68
CA ARG A 269 6.63 13.58 31.05
C ARG A 269 6.19 12.12 31.19
N ALA A 270 5.06 11.74 30.59
CA ALA A 270 4.60 10.34 30.54
C ALA A 270 5.56 9.43 29.75
N PHE A 271 6.17 9.95 28.67
CA PHE A 271 7.19 9.22 27.92
C PHE A 271 8.51 9.08 28.69
N SER A 272 8.92 10.08 29.48
CA SER A 272 10.12 10.02 30.33
C SER A 272 9.97 9.00 31.47
N GLU A 273 8.83 9.00 32.17
CA GLU A 273 8.58 8.08 33.29
C GLU A 273 8.46 6.61 32.83
N LEU A 274 7.98 6.36 31.61
CA LEU A 274 7.97 5.02 31.00
C LEU A 274 9.37 4.56 30.57
N ASN A 275 10.26 5.48 30.17
CA ASN A 275 11.62 5.16 29.74
C ASN A 275 12.53 4.81 30.93
N GLU A 276 12.35 5.45 32.09
CA GLU A 276 13.07 5.10 33.33
C GLU A 276 12.67 3.72 33.88
N SER A 277 11.42 3.28 33.70
CA SER A 277 10.99 1.93 34.13
C SER A 277 11.61 0.78 33.32
N LEU A 278 12.24 1.09 32.18
CA LEU A 278 12.83 0.09 31.25
C LEU A 278 14.35 -0.03 31.38
N SER A 279 14.98 0.66 32.33
CA SER A 279 16.43 0.65 32.51
C SER A 279 17.08 -0.56 33.22
N PRO A 280 16.43 -1.69 33.61
CA PRO A 280 17.21 -2.84 34.11
C PRO A 280 17.67 -3.83 33.02
N VAL A 281 17.16 -3.79 31.79
CA VAL A 281 17.43 -4.89 30.81
C VAL A 281 18.71 -4.66 29.98
N TRP A 282 19.38 -3.50 30.10
CA TRP A 282 20.56 -3.16 29.29
C TRP A 282 21.81 -2.78 30.11
N LYS A 283 22.04 -3.46 31.24
CA LYS A 283 23.38 -3.51 31.86
C LYS A 283 23.71 -4.93 32.34
N ALA A 284 24.11 -5.79 31.41
CA ALA A 284 25.10 -6.86 31.56
C ALA A 284 25.38 -7.48 30.19
#